data_AF-A0A536HRX5-F1
#
_entry.id   AF-A0A536HRX5-F1
#
_cell.length_a   1.000
_cell.length_b   1.000
_cell.length_c   1.000
_cell.angle_alpha   90.00
_cell.angle_beta   90.00
_cell.angle_gamma   90.00
#
_symmetry.space_group_name_H-M   'P 1'
#
loop_
_entity.id
_entity.type
_entity.pdbx_description
1 polymer ?
#
loop_
_entity_poly.entity_id
_entity_poly.type
_entity_poly.pdbx_seq_one_letter_code
_entity_poly.pdbx_strand_id
1 'polypeptide(L)'
;WHPILDKLEEEQRGDDRLGTTWRGIGPAYADKIRRIGFRAGDLLKPRFLEKKLAFVLGKIKNPILQSLYAVDPLDQDAILAEYTSYGERLERFIVDIFPIVQRAVQGKQRILLEGAQGSMLDLDFGTYPYVTSSSPSAGGALTGSGIAPTRVGIRPTANRAHRRARRADPGGGS
;
A
#
# COMPACT_ATOMS: atom_id res chain seq x y z
N TRP A 1 9.66 8.45 5.48
CA TRP A 1 8.99 9.61 4.85
C TRP A 1 7.54 9.34 4.44
N HIS A 2 7.14 8.14 4.00
CA HIS A 2 5.78 7.94 3.47
C HIS A 2 4.64 8.35 4.42
N PRO A 3 4.64 8.00 5.72
CA PRO A 3 3.58 8.43 6.64
C PRO A 3 3.55 9.96 6.85
N ILE A 4 4.73 10.58 6.83
CA ILE A 4 4.88 12.04 6.97
C ILE A 4 4.24 12.73 5.75
N LEU A 5 4.57 12.30 4.54
CA LEU A 5 3.99 12.87 3.32
C LEU A 5 2.47 12.66 3.25
N ASP A 6 1.98 11.46 3.61
CA ASP A 6 0.55 11.16 3.62
C ASP A 6 -0.23 12.11 4.55
N LYS A 7 0.31 12.35 5.74
CA LYS A 7 -0.27 13.31 6.69
C LYS A 7 -0.22 14.75 6.15
N LEU A 8 0.92 15.19 5.62
CA LEU A 8 1.10 16.55 5.10
C LEU A 8 0.21 16.83 3.89
N GLU A 9 0.07 15.86 2.98
CA GLU A 9 -0.79 15.96 1.80
C GLU A 9 -2.27 16.05 2.20
N GLU A 10 -2.71 15.28 3.22
CA GLU A 10 -4.06 15.41 3.80
C GLU A 10 -4.27 16.76 4.48
N GLU A 11 -3.29 17.25 5.25
CA GLU A 11 -3.38 18.54 5.91
C GLU A 11 -3.49 19.68 4.90
N GLN A 12 -2.69 19.65 3.83
CA GLN A 12 -2.69 20.64 2.77
C GLN A 12 -4.00 20.65 1.96
N ARG A 13 -4.69 19.52 1.85
CA ARG A 13 -6.01 19.41 1.19
C ARG A 13 -7.13 20.12 1.96
N GLY A 14 -6.95 20.44 3.24
CA GLY A 14 -7.96 21.14 4.03
C GLY A 14 -9.29 20.40 4.08
N ASP A 15 -10.34 21.01 3.53
CA ASP A 15 -11.69 20.43 3.48
C ASP A 15 -11.82 19.29 2.44
N ASP A 16 -10.92 19.23 1.46
CA ASP A 16 -10.88 18.22 0.39
C ASP A 16 -10.04 16.98 0.74
N ARG A 17 -9.93 16.67 2.04
CA ARG A 17 -9.23 15.48 2.53
C ARG A 17 -9.84 14.21 1.96
N LEU A 18 -8.97 13.26 1.63
CA LEU A 18 -9.37 11.95 1.13
C LEU A 18 -9.77 11.01 2.27
N GLY A 19 -9.35 11.31 3.50
CA GLY A 19 -9.58 10.45 4.66
C GLY A 19 -8.63 9.25 4.66
N THR A 20 -7.35 9.47 4.35
CA THR A 20 -6.37 8.39 4.33
C THR A 20 -6.11 7.83 5.73
N THR A 21 -5.47 6.66 5.81
CA THR A 21 -5.13 6.03 7.10
C THR A 21 -3.87 6.61 7.75
N TRP A 22 -3.22 7.58 7.10
CA TRP A 22 -1.95 8.21 7.51
C TRP A 22 -0.79 7.21 7.65
N ARG A 23 -0.88 6.08 6.95
CA ARG A 23 0.13 5.00 6.98
C ARG A 23 1.13 5.10 5.83
N GLY A 24 1.01 6.07 4.93
CA GLY A 24 1.92 6.23 3.80
C GLY A 24 1.58 5.37 2.59
N ILE A 25 0.35 4.86 2.46
CA ILE A 25 -0.03 3.96 1.36
C ILE A 25 0.10 4.68 0.01
N GLY A 26 -0.49 5.86 -0.12
CA GLY A 26 -0.40 6.65 -1.35
C GLY A 26 1.03 6.99 -1.75
N PRO A 27 1.82 7.62 -0.85
CA PRO A 27 3.23 7.92 -1.13
C PRO A 27 4.08 6.69 -1.48
N ALA A 28 3.82 5.53 -0.87
CA ALA A 28 4.53 4.29 -1.19
C ALA A 28 4.21 3.78 -2.61
N TYR A 29 2.93 3.79 -3.01
CA TYR A 29 2.53 3.43 -4.37
C TYR A 29 3.03 4.44 -5.40
N ALA A 30 3.03 5.73 -5.08
CA ALA A 30 3.62 6.76 -5.94
C ALA A 30 5.12 6.49 -6.20
N ASP A 31 5.89 6.13 -5.18
CA ASP A 31 7.30 5.79 -5.33
C ASP A 31 7.54 4.50 -6.14
N LYS A 32 6.64 3.51 -6.03
CA LYS A 32 6.63 2.31 -6.89
C LYS A 32 6.45 2.71 -8.35
N ILE A 33 5.46 3.52 -8.68
CA ILE A 33 5.17 3.95 -10.06
C ILE A 33 6.30 4.84 -10.60
N ARG A 34 6.88 5.71 -9.78
CA ARG A 34 8.05 6.52 -10.13
C ARG A 34 9.35 5.72 -10.24
N ARG A 35 9.34 4.43 -9.88
CA ARG A 35 10.49 3.51 -9.90
C ARG A 35 11.64 3.95 -8.98
N ILE A 36 11.31 4.65 -7.90
CA ILE A 36 12.27 5.06 -6.86
C ILE A 36 12.04 4.36 -5.51
N GLY A 37 10.91 3.64 -5.38
CA GLY A 37 10.55 2.94 -4.15
C GLY A 37 11.45 1.76 -3.82
N PHE A 38 11.48 1.39 -2.54
CA PHE A 38 12.22 0.25 -2.00
C PHE A 38 11.33 -1.00 -1.98
N ARG A 39 11.92 -2.17 -2.21
CA ARG A 39 11.24 -3.47 -2.15
C ARG A 39 11.80 -4.31 -1.00
N ALA A 40 11.05 -5.30 -0.52
CA ALA A 40 11.49 -6.15 0.60
C ALA A 40 12.88 -6.76 0.38
N GLY A 41 13.17 -7.26 -0.83
CA GLY A 41 14.49 -7.80 -1.17
C GLY A 41 15.65 -6.79 -1.16
N ASP A 42 15.37 -5.48 -1.13
CA ASP A 42 16.41 -4.45 -0.99
C ASP A 42 16.97 -4.44 0.45
N LEU A 43 16.19 -4.87 1.44
CA LEU A 43 16.63 -4.95 2.86
C LEU A 43 17.76 -5.97 3.07
N LEU A 44 17.86 -6.98 2.18
CA LEU A 44 18.93 -7.98 2.21
C LEU A 44 20.22 -7.52 1.54
N LYS A 45 20.26 -6.26 1.07
CA LYS A 45 21.38 -5.72 0.27
C LYS A 45 21.88 -4.41 0.87
N PRO A 46 22.60 -4.43 2.02
CA PRO A 46 22.94 -3.22 2.78
C PRO A 46 23.60 -2.12 1.94
N ARG A 47 24.61 -2.46 1.13
CA ARG A 47 25.30 -1.50 0.25
C ARG A 47 24.38 -0.86 -0.81
N PHE A 48 23.42 -1.64 -1.32
CA PHE A 48 22.44 -1.13 -2.28
C PHE A 48 21.41 -0.23 -1.60
N LEU A 49 20.94 -0.65 -0.41
CA LEU A 49 20.00 0.10 0.41
C LEU A 49 20.57 1.48 0.76
N GLU A 50 21.80 1.54 1.26
CA GLU A 50 22.53 2.76 1.58
C GLU A 50 22.66 3.67 0.36
N LYS A 51 23.21 3.17 -0.75
CA LYS A 51 23.40 3.96 -1.98
C LYS A 51 22.09 4.53 -2.52
N LYS A 52 21.04 3.71 -2.54
CA LYS A 52 19.73 4.12 -3.04
C LYS A 52 19.04 5.10 -2.09
N LEU A 53 19.17 4.90 -0.77
CA LEU A 53 18.65 5.81 0.24
C LEU A 53 19.32 7.18 0.15
N ALA A 54 20.64 7.24 0.00
CA ALA A 54 21.35 8.51 -0.18
C ALA A 54 20.84 9.30 -1.39
N PHE A 55 20.55 8.62 -2.49
CA PHE A 55 19.95 9.26 -3.66
C PHE A 55 18.49 9.69 -3.41
N VAL A 56 17.62 8.76 -3.02
CA VAL A 56 16.18 9.04 -2.90
C VAL A 56 15.89 10.02 -1.78
N LEU A 57 16.48 9.82 -0.61
CA LEU A 57 16.29 10.70 0.54
C LEU A 57 16.95 12.05 0.30
N GLY A 58 18.24 12.07 -0.05
CA GLY A 58 19.02 13.30 -0.16
C GLY A 58 18.68 14.15 -1.37
N LYS A 59 18.33 13.56 -2.53
CA LYS A 59 18.08 14.32 -3.77
C LYS A 59 16.60 14.53 -4.09
N ILE A 60 15.70 13.77 -3.47
CA ILE A 60 14.27 13.84 -3.80
C ILE A 60 13.44 14.16 -2.56
N LYS A 61 13.49 13.34 -1.52
CA LYS A 61 12.53 13.42 -0.41
C LYS A 61 12.81 14.57 0.55
N ASN A 62 14.05 14.76 1.00
CA ASN A 62 14.39 15.88 1.88
C ASN A 62 14.18 17.24 1.20
N PRO A 63 14.59 17.45 -0.07
CA PRO A 63 14.27 18.70 -0.78
C PRO A 63 12.76 18.98 -0.89
N ILE A 64 11.94 17.95 -1.11
CA ILE A 64 10.47 18.09 -1.12
C ILE A 64 9.95 18.47 0.26
N LEU A 65 10.39 17.77 1.32
CA LEU A 65 9.96 18.01 2.70
C LEU A 65 10.31 19.42 3.16
N GLN A 66 11.53 19.88 2.88
CA GLN A 66 12.00 21.19 3.28
C GLN A 66 11.32 22.30 2.48
N SER A 67 11.33 22.21 1.14
CA SER A 67 10.90 23.32 0.28
C SER A 67 9.38 23.46 0.19
N LEU A 68 8.63 22.36 0.23
CA LEU A 68 7.17 22.40 0.07
C LEU A 68 6.43 22.40 1.40
N TYR A 69 7.00 21.78 2.44
CA TYR A 69 6.32 21.56 3.70
C TYR A 69 7.02 22.17 4.91
N ALA A 70 8.18 22.81 4.74
CA ALA A 70 9.00 23.37 5.82
C ALA A 70 9.30 22.36 6.94
N VAL A 71 9.49 21.09 6.57
CA VAL A 71 9.81 19.99 7.49
C VAL A 71 11.32 19.76 7.49
N ASP A 72 11.89 19.55 8.68
CA ASP A 72 13.30 19.22 8.83
C ASP A 72 13.68 17.96 8.04
N PRO A 73 14.90 17.94 7.47
CA PRO A 73 15.36 16.80 6.69
C PRO A 73 15.42 15.56 7.57
N LEU A 74 15.00 14.43 7.03
CA LEU A 74 15.11 13.16 7.74
C LEU A 74 16.55 12.68 7.75
N ASP A 75 16.94 12.09 8.87
CA ASP A 75 18.25 11.49 9.07
C ASP A 75 18.37 10.16 8.32
N GLN A 76 19.34 10.11 7.41
CA GLN A 76 19.65 8.93 6.63
C GLN A 76 20.14 7.77 7.49
N ASP A 77 21.04 8.04 8.44
CA ASP A 77 21.72 7.01 9.21
C ASP A 77 20.75 6.37 10.19
N ALA A 78 19.87 7.16 10.79
CA ALA A 78 18.77 6.66 11.62
C ALA A 78 17.82 5.72 10.83
N ILE A 79 17.40 6.13 9.62
CA ILE A 79 16.54 5.29 8.77
C ILE A 79 17.28 4.02 8.36
N LEU A 80 18.56 4.13 7.98
CA LEU A 80 19.34 2.98 7.54
C LEU A 80 19.51 1.96 8.68
N ALA A 81 19.84 2.42 9.89
CA ALA A 81 19.98 1.58 11.07
C ALA A 81 18.67 0.85 11.42
N GLU A 82 17.56 1.58 11.46
CA GLU A 82 16.25 1.01 11.78
C GLU A 82 15.83 -0.08 10.77
N TYR A 83 15.90 0.24 9.47
CA TYR A 83 15.43 -0.68 8.44
C TYR A 83 16.40 -1.85 8.18
N THR A 84 17.69 -1.68 8.47
CA THR A 84 18.64 -2.81 8.48
C THR A 84 18.27 -3.81 9.58
N SER A 85 17.94 -3.34 10.79
CA SER A 85 17.46 -4.22 11.86
C SER A 85 16.18 -4.97 11.48
N TYR A 86 15.26 -4.33 10.76
CA TYR A 86 14.09 -5.01 10.21
C TYR A 86 14.46 -6.06 9.16
N GLY A 87 15.43 -5.76 8.29
CA GLY A 87 15.97 -6.70 7.32
C GLY A 87 16.47 -7.98 7.98
N GLU A 88 17.27 -7.86 9.04
CA GLU A 88 17.80 -9.00 9.82
C GLU A 88 16.68 -9.85 10.42
N ARG A 89 15.66 -9.22 11.02
CA ARG A 89 14.53 -9.93 11.64
C ARG A 89 13.64 -10.64 10.62
N LEU A 90 13.53 -10.08 9.42
CA LEU A 90 12.65 -10.55 8.36
C LEU A 90 13.36 -11.46 7.34
N GLU A 91 14.67 -11.62 7.43
CA GLU A 91 15.52 -12.27 6.42
C GLU A 91 14.94 -13.62 5.97
N ARG A 92 14.62 -14.50 6.92
CA ARG A 92 14.08 -15.84 6.64
C ARG A 92 12.73 -15.87 5.94
N PHE A 93 12.00 -14.76 5.93
CA PHE A 93 10.68 -14.65 5.30
C PHE A 93 10.73 -13.98 3.92
N ILE A 94 11.84 -13.32 3.58
CA ILE A 94 12.02 -12.63 2.30
C ILE A 94 12.50 -13.66 1.27
N VAL A 95 11.55 -14.20 0.52
CA VAL A 95 11.79 -15.21 -0.51
C VAL A 95 11.17 -14.79 -1.84
N ASP A 96 11.68 -15.34 -2.95
CA ASP A 96 11.02 -15.18 -4.24
C ASP A 96 9.71 -15.99 -4.25
N ILE A 97 8.59 -15.26 -4.18
CA ILE A 97 7.26 -15.85 -4.14
C ILE A 97 6.83 -16.42 -5.49
N PHE A 98 7.39 -15.94 -6.61
CA PHE A 98 6.89 -16.31 -7.93
C PHE A 98 7.05 -17.81 -8.21
N PRO A 99 8.23 -18.45 -8.02
CA PRO A 99 8.37 -19.89 -8.16
C PRO A 99 7.48 -20.70 -7.21
N ILE A 100 7.24 -20.20 -5.99
CA ILE A 100 6.38 -20.87 -5.00
C ILE A 100 4.95 -20.93 -5.51
N VAL A 101 4.42 -19.79 -5.95
CA VAL A 101 3.06 -19.68 -6.51
C VAL A 101 2.93 -20.52 -7.77
N GLN A 102 3.90 -20.46 -8.69
CA GLN A 102 3.84 -21.24 -9.93
C GLN A 102 3.85 -22.75 -9.66
N ARG A 103 4.66 -23.23 -8.71
CA ARG A 103 4.64 -24.65 -8.31
C ARG A 103 3.28 -25.07 -7.73
N ALA A 104 2.67 -24.22 -6.89
CA ALA A 104 1.34 -24.50 -6.34
C ALA A 104 0.27 -24.56 -7.44
N VAL A 105 0.32 -23.64 -8.41
CA VAL A 105 -0.58 -23.62 -9.58
C VAL A 105 -0.39 -24.87 -10.45
N GLN A 106 0.86 -25.23 -10.78
CA GLN A 106 1.18 -26.42 -11.57
C GLN A 106 0.75 -27.71 -10.87
N GLY A 107 0.95 -27.78 -9.55
CA GLY A 107 0.51 -28.88 -8.70
C GLY A 107 -1.00 -28.92 -8.43
N LYS A 108 -1.79 -28.03 -9.05
CA LYS A 108 -3.25 -27.91 -8.86
C LYS A 108 -3.66 -27.78 -7.39
N GLN A 109 -2.83 -27.13 -6.58
CA GLN A 109 -3.14 -26.86 -5.18
C GLN A 109 -4.24 -25.80 -5.07
N ARG A 110 -4.98 -25.84 -3.96
CA ARG A 110 -5.98 -24.80 -3.65
C ARG A 110 -5.25 -23.56 -3.14
N ILE A 111 -5.39 -22.44 -3.84
CA ILE A 111 -4.83 -21.14 -3.47
C ILE A 111 -5.98 -20.20 -3.14
N LEU A 112 -5.94 -19.58 -1.97
CA LEU A 112 -6.86 -18.51 -1.58
C LEU A 112 -6.13 -17.17 -1.72
N LEU A 113 -6.70 -16.26 -2.51
CA LEU A 113 -6.24 -14.88 -2.61
C LEU A 113 -7.14 -14.02 -1.71
N GLU A 114 -6.58 -13.53 -0.61
CA GLU A 114 -7.28 -12.63 0.30
C GLU A 114 -7.18 -11.20 -0.22
N GLY A 115 -8.32 -10.62 -0.59
CA GLY A 115 -8.42 -9.25 -1.07
C GLY A 115 -8.53 -8.24 0.07
N ALA A 116 -7.90 -7.09 -0.10
CA ALA A 116 -8.12 -5.89 0.68
C ALA A 116 -7.97 -4.67 -0.24
N GLN A 117 -8.76 -3.61 -0.15
CA GLN A 117 -10.01 -3.36 0.56
C GLN A 117 -11.23 -3.83 -0.29
N GLY A 118 -12.35 -3.09 -0.29
CA GLY A 118 -13.51 -3.38 -1.14
C GLY A 118 -13.44 -2.71 -2.52
N SER A 119 -14.15 -3.25 -3.51
CA SER A 119 -14.08 -2.80 -4.92
C SER A 119 -14.46 -1.32 -5.14
N MET A 120 -15.28 -0.73 -4.26
CA MET A 120 -15.63 0.70 -4.33
C MET A 120 -14.47 1.64 -3.96
N LEU A 121 -13.41 1.11 -3.36
CA LEU A 121 -12.18 1.83 -3.06
C LEU A 121 -11.10 1.56 -4.10
N ASP A 122 -11.42 0.92 -5.23
CA ASP A 122 -10.46 0.66 -6.30
C ASP A 122 -9.99 1.97 -6.94
N LEU A 123 -8.69 2.06 -7.20
CA LEU A 123 -8.08 3.27 -7.78
C LEU A 123 -8.71 3.67 -9.12
N ASP A 124 -9.08 2.69 -9.94
CA ASP A 124 -9.59 2.91 -11.30
C ASP A 124 -11.12 2.86 -11.36
N PHE A 125 -11.73 1.95 -10.59
CA PHE A 125 -13.17 1.67 -10.67
C PHE A 125 -13.98 2.14 -9.46
N GLY A 126 -13.33 2.73 -8.46
CA GLY A 126 -13.96 3.26 -7.26
C GLY A 126 -14.44 4.70 -7.42
N THR A 127 -14.81 5.31 -6.30
CA THR A 127 -15.27 6.71 -6.22
C THR A 127 -14.09 7.69 -6.21
N TYR A 128 -13.32 7.73 -7.29
CA TYR A 128 -12.16 8.62 -7.40
C TYR A 128 -12.54 10.10 -7.15
N PRO A 129 -11.78 10.87 -6.35
CA PRO A 129 -10.47 10.55 -5.77
C PRO A 129 -10.51 9.86 -4.39
N TYR A 130 -11.69 9.58 -3.82
CA TYR A 130 -11.89 8.97 -2.50
C TYR A 130 -11.74 7.45 -2.54
N VAL A 131 -10.54 6.99 -2.89
CA VAL A 131 -10.20 5.58 -3.14
C VAL A 131 -8.84 5.24 -2.51
N THR A 132 -8.49 3.96 -2.44
CA THR A 132 -7.11 3.55 -2.09
C THR A 132 -6.21 3.67 -3.32
N SER A 133 -4.90 3.67 -3.13
CA SER A 133 -3.91 3.77 -4.20
C SER A 133 -3.58 2.42 -4.88
N SER A 134 -4.44 1.42 -4.69
CA SER A 134 -4.28 0.05 -5.18
C SER A 134 -5.57 -0.49 -5.79
N SER A 135 -5.47 -1.65 -6.46
CA SER A 135 -6.61 -2.32 -7.07
C SER A 135 -7.07 -3.52 -6.20
N PRO A 136 -8.11 -3.38 -5.36
CA PRO A 136 -8.72 -4.48 -4.62
C PRO A 136 -9.55 -5.43 -5.51
N SER A 137 -9.74 -5.10 -6.79
CA SER A 137 -10.41 -5.97 -7.76
C SER A 137 -9.68 -7.31 -7.98
N ALA A 138 -10.37 -8.28 -8.59
CA ALA A 138 -9.78 -9.57 -8.95
C ALA A 138 -8.54 -9.42 -9.86
N GLY A 139 -8.53 -8.41 -10.74
CA GLY A 139 -7.35 -8.10 -11.56
C GLY A 139 -6.13 -7.70 -10.72
N GLY A 140 -6.35 -6.93 -9.65
CA GLY A 140 -5.31 -6.61 -8.66
C GLY A 140 -4.74 -7.86 -8.00
N ALA A 141 -5.59 -8.82 -7.64
CA ALA A 141 -5.15 -10.09 -7.05
C ALA A 141 -4.25 -10.89 -8.03
N LEU A 142 -4.53 -10.85 -9.33
CA LEU A 142 -3.70 -11.52 -10.35
C LEU A 142 -2.37 -10.81 -10.57
N THR A 143 -2.38 -9.49 -10.73
CA THR A 143 -1.16 -8.69 -10.91
C THR A 143 -0.23 -8.73 -9.69
N GLY A 144 -0.80 -8.85 -8.49
CA GLY A 144 -0.04 -8.99 -7.24
C GLY A 144 0.51 -10.39 -6.98
N SER A 145 -0.16 -11.45 -7.44
CA SER A 145 0.22 -12.85 -7.19
C SER A 145 1.01 -13.51 -8.33
N GLY A 146 0.96 -12.95 -9.55
CA GLY A 146 1.60 -13.54 -10.72
C GLY A 146 0.85 -14.76 -11.29
N ILE A 147 -0.41 -14.97 -10.89
CA ILE A 147 -1.26 -16.04 -11.42
C ILE A 147 -1.89 -15.59 -12.74
N ALA A 148 -1.81 -16.45 -13.77
CA ALA A 148 -2.42 -16.18 -15.06
C ALA A 148 -3.97 -16.12 -14.95
N PRO A 149 -4.65 -15.17 -15.63
CA PRO A 149 -6.11 -15.04 -15.56
C PRO A 149 -6.87 -16.33 -15.88
N THR A 150 -6.35 -17.13 -16.81
CA THR A 150 -6.96 -18.42 -17.24
C THR A 150 -6.89 -19.53 -16.18
N ARG A 151 -6.18 -19.31 -15.06
CA ARG A 151 -5.97 -20.30 -14.00
C ARG A 151 -6.84 -20.05 -12.76
N VAL A 152 -7.69 -19.02 -12.77
CA VAL A 152 -8.52 -18.65 -11.62
C VAL A 152 -10.00 -18.95 -11.88
N GLY A 153 -10.59 -19.78 -11.02
CA GLY A 153 -12.04 -19.89 -10.89
C GLY A 153 -12.53 -18.86 -9.87
N ILE A 154 -13.21 -17.81 -10.33
CA ILE A 154 -13.73 -16.77 -9.43
C ILE A 154 -14.92 -17.34 -8.65
N ARG A 155 -14.81 -17.38 -7.31
CA ARG A 155 -15.95 -17.58 -6.41
C ARG A 155 -16.18 -16.28 -5.64
N PRO A 156 -17.32 -15.59 -5.85
CA PRO A 156 -17.64 -14.38 -5.10
C PRO A 156 -17.70 -14.68 -3.61
N THR A 157 -17.07 -13.86 -2.77
CA THR A 157 -17.23 -13.94 -1.31
C THR A 157 -17.55 -12.56 -0.72
N ALA A 158 -18.48 -12.59 0.25
CA ALA A 158 -18.91 -11.53 1.17
C ALA A 158 -19.39 -10.20 0.56
N ASN A 159 -20.71 -10.08 0.37
CA ASN A 159 -21.38 -8.78 0.37
C ASN A 159 -21.97 -8.56 1.77
N ARG A 160 -21.48 -7.60 2.54
CA ARG A 160 -22.09 -7.26 3.84
C ARG A 160 -23.40 -6.51 3.55
N ALA A 161 -24.52 -7.21 3.65
CA ALA A 161 -25.83 -6.58 3.65
C ALA A 161 -26.01 -5.75 4.94
N HIS A 162 -25.69 -4.46 4.88
CA HIS A 162 -26.10 -3.50 5.90
C HIS A 162 -26.88 -2.36 5.25
N ARG A 163 -28.20 -2.55 5.16
CA ARG A 163 -29.13 -1.41 5.16
C ARG A 163 -29.05 -0.79 6.56
N ARG A 164 -28.53 0.43 6.68
CA ARG A 164 -28.84 1.28 7.84
C ARG A 164 -30.34 1.59 7.76
N ALA A 165 -31.16 0.75 8.38
CA ALA A 165 -32.54 1.11 8.69
C ALA A 165 -32.47 2.30 9.65
N ARG A 166 -32.84 3.49 9.18
CA ARG A 166 -33.20 4.59 10.07
C ARG A 166 -34.38 4.08 10.90
N ARG A 167 -34.19 3.94 12.22
CA ARG A 167 -35.32 3.77 13.14
C ARG A 167 -36.17 5.02 12.99
N ALA A 168 -37.40 4.85 12.52
CA ALA A 168 -38.44 5.85 12.70
C ALA A 168 -38.73 5.93 14.20
N ASP A 169 -38.68 7.14 14.73
CA ASP A 169 -39.03 7.47 16.11
C ASP A 169 -40.56 7.44 16.26
N PRO A 170 -41.15 6.60 17.13
CA PRO A 170 -42.56 6.67 17.46
C PRO A 170 -42.69 7.43 18.79
N GLY A 171 -42.68 8.75 18.75
CA GLY A 171 -42.75 9.55 19.97
C GLY A 171 -43.20 10.98 19.72
N GLY A 172 -44.52 11.20 19.73
CA GLY A 172 -45.09 12.55 19.65
C GLY A 172 -46.61 12.54 19.65
N GLY A 173 -47.20 12.09 20.75
CA GLY A 173 -48.65 12.09 20.96
C GLY A 173 -48.98 12.14 22.43
N SER A 174 -49.02 13.35 22.99
CA SER A 174 -49.88 13.79 24.08
C SER A 174 -49.83 15.32 24.16
#